data_AF-A0A523BVI0-F1
#
_entry.id   AF-A0A523BVI0-F1
#
_cell.length_a   1.000
_cell.length_b   1.000
_cell.length_c   1.000
_cell.angle_alpha   90.00
_cell.angle_beta   90.00
_cell.angle_gamma   90.00
#
_symmetry.space_group_name_H-M   'P 1'
#
loop_
_entity.id
_entity.type
_entity.pdbx_description
1 polymer ?
#
loop_
_entity_poly.entity_id
_entity_poly.type
_entity_poly.pdbx_seq_one_letter_code
_entity_poly.pdbx_strand_id
1 'polypeptide(L)'
;MTKTPDLSTPEAVHRYFCAFCFNLTWDLLEKPDRSAAENEAVIQACLASLWHWNQRPDCTDRERSVGAWQAARVYAVVQQPDNARHYGQMALSFANNQSPFYQAYAYEALARAEAVAGNRNTAERHLEQARQLAGQVEKLKNKN
;
A
#
# COMPACT_ATOMS: atom_id res chain seq x y z
N MET A 1 24.57 -5.12 -17.30
CA MET A 1 24.12 -6.52 -17.23
C MET A 1 23.37 -6.70 -15.92
N THR A 2 22.05 -6.82 -15.95
CA THR A 2 21.27 -7.12 -14.75
C THR A 2 21.63 -8.54 -14.31
N LYS A 3 22.15 -8.66 -13.08
CA LYS A 3 22.46 -9.96 -12.47
C LYS A 3 21.15 -10.74 -12.39
N THR A 4 21.09 -11.94 -12.97
CA THR A 4 19.93 -12.83 -12.83
C THR A 4 19.65 -13.03 -11.33
N PRO A 5 18.40 -12.86 -10.86
CA PRO A 5 18.08 -13.07 -9.47
C PRO A 5 18.35 -14.53 -9.09
N ASP A 6 18.97 -14.73 -7.93
CA ASP A 6 19.06 -16.05 -7.33
C ASP A 6 17.69 -16.44 -6.78
N LEU A 7 17.13 -17.54 -7.29
CA LEU A 7 15.83 -18.09 -6.91
C LEU A 7 15.97 -19.52 -6.36
N SER A 8 17.16 -19.89 -5.87
CA SER A 8 17.48 -21.25 -5.43
C SER A 8 16.81 -21.65 -4.11
N THR A 9 16.26 -20.70 -3.34
CA THR A 9 15.60 -20.98 -2.06
C THR A 9 14.23 -20.31 -1.97
N PRO A 10 13.28 -20.84 -1.15
CA PRO A 10 11.99 -20.20 -0.93
C PRO A 10 12.11 -18.75 -0.45
N GLU A 11 13.05 -18.45 0.45
CA GLU A 11 13.25 -17.09 0.94
C GLU A 11 13.72 -16.14 -0.18
N ALA A 12 14.65 -16.59 -1.02
CA ALA A 12 15.11 -15.82 -2.17
C ALA A 12 13.98 -15.55 -3.17
N VAL A 13 13.11 -16.54 -3.40
CA VAL A 13 11.89 -16.41 -4.21
C VAL A 13 10.95 -15.36 -3.62
N HIS A 14 10.62 -15.43 -2.33
CA HIS A 14 9.73 -14.44 -1.71
C HIS A 14 10.33 -13.04 -1.70
N ARG A 15 11.64 -12.90 -1.46
CA ARG A 15 12.35 -11.61 -1.51
C ARG A 15 12.34 -10.99 -2.90
N TYR A 16 12.51 -11.80 -3.94
CA TYR A 16 12.45 -11.32 -5.32
C TYR A 16 11.03 -10.92 -5.72
N PHE A 17 10.07 -11.83 -5.58
CA PHE A 17 8.71 -11.61 -6.08
C PHE A 17 7.93 -10.57 -5.28
N CYS A 18 8.23 -10.36 -4.00
CA CYS A 18 7.60 -9.26 -3.27
C CYS A 18 7.95 -7.90 -3.89
N ALA A 19 9.22 -7.66 -4.23
CA ALA A 19 9.66 -6.41 -4.83
C ALA A 19 9.24 -6.30 -6.30
N PHE A 20 9.38 -7.39 -7.06
CA PHE A 20 8.97 -7.44 -8.46
C PHE A 20 7.48 -7.12 -8.62
N CYS A 21 6.61 -7.82 -7.88
CA CYS A 21 5.17 -7.60 -7.96
C CYS A 21 4.75 -6.23 -7.41
N PHE A 22 5.44 -5.71 -6.38
CA PHE A 22 5.18 -4.36 -5.86
C PHE A 22 5.42 -3.29 -6.93
N ASN A 23 6.54 -3.40 -7.67
CA ASN A 23 6.87 -2.46 -8.74
C ASN A 23 5.96 -2.65 -9.96
N LEU A 24 5.71 -3.89 -10.36
CA LEU A 24 4.75 -4.19 -11.44
C LEU A 24 3.36 -3.60 -11.15
N THR A 25 2.92 -3.61 -9.89
CA THR A 25 1.66 -2.97 -9.49
C THR A 25 1.65 -1.48 -9.82
N TRP A 26 2.76 -0.77 -9.58
CA TRP A 26 2.89 0.64 -9.94
C TRP A 26 2.89 0.85 -11.46
N ASP A 27 3.67 0.06 -12.20
CA ASP A 27 3.71 0.14 -13.66
C ASP A 27 2.31 -0.06 -14.27
N LEU A 28 1.53 -1.00 -13.74
CA LEU A 28 0.15 -1.23 -14.17
C LEU A 28 -0.79 -0.09 -13.73
N LEU A 29 -0.62 0.47 -12.53
CA LEU A 29 -1.41 1.62 -12.06
C LEU A 29 -1.18 2.88 -12.89
N GLU A 30 0.00 3.06 -13.48
CA GLU A 30 0.34 4.20 -14.33
C GLU A 30 -0.25 4.09 -15.75
N LYS A 31 -0.64 2.89 -16.18
CA LYS A 31 -1.25 2.69 -17.50
C LYS A 31 -2.58 3.46 -17.62
N PRO A 32 -2.76 4.33 -18.63
CA PRO A 32 -4.05 4.97 -18.91
C PRO A 32 -5.05 3.96 -19.49
N ASP A 33 -6.35 4.22 -19.32
CA ASP A 33 -7.45 3.48 -19.96
C ASP A 33 -7.39 1.95 -19.79
N ARG A 34 -7.10 1.48 -18.56
CA ARG A 34 -7.08 0.05 -18.24
C ARG A 34 -8.42 -0.63 -18.52
N SER A 35 -8.36 -1.76 -19.20
CA SER A 35 -9.46 -2.71 -19.32
C SER A 35 -9.80 -3.38 -17.98
N ALA A 36 -10.95 -4.06 -17.91
CA ALA A 36 -11.33 -4.84 -16.75
C ALA A 36 -10.31 -5.94 -16.41
N ALA A 37 -9.75 -6.62 -17.44
CA ALA A 37 -8.72 -7.63 -17.25
C ALA A 37 -7.41 -7.06 -16.68
N GLU A 38 -7.06 -5.82 -17.07
CA GLU A 38 -5.87 -5.15 -16.54
C GLU A 38 -6.09 -4.63 -15.12
N ASN A 39 -7.30 -4.17 -14.79
CA ASN A 39 -7.65 -3.84 -13.40
C ASN A 39 -7.54 -5.08 -12.50
N GLU A 40 -8.01 -6.24 -12.98
CA GLU A 40 -7.84 -7.51 -12.27
C GLU A 40 -6.35 -7.88 -12.14
N ALA A 41 -5.54 -7.70 -13.18
CA ALA A 41 -4.10 -7.95 -13.12
C ALA A 41 -3.37 -7.04 -12.10
N VAL A 42 -3.79 -5.78 -11.94
CA VAL A 42 -3.26 -4.87 -10.90
C VAL A 42 -3.57 -5.42 -9.51
N ILE A 43 -4.80 -5.91 -9.27
CA ILE A 43 -5.19 -6.53 -8.00
C ILE A 43 -4.30 -7.75 -7.73
N GLN A 44 -4.18 -8.65 -8.71
CA GLN A 44 -3.38 -9.88 -8.57
C GLN A 44 -1.91 -9.60 -8.29
N ALA A 45 -1.30 -8.67 -9.02
CA ALA A 45 0.09 -8.27 -8.78
C ALA A 45 0.27 -7.70 -7.36
N CYS A 46 -0.65 -6.85 -6.91
CA CYS A 46 -0.57 -6.24 -5.58
C CYS A 46 -0.74 -7.28 -4.47
N LEU A 47 -1.72 -8.18 -4.59
CA LEU A 47 -1.95 -9.22 -3.60
C LEU A 47 -0.82 -10.27 -3.58
N ALA A 48 -0.24 -10.59 -4.74
CA ALA A 48 0.94 -11.44 -4.82
C ALA A 48 2.12 -10.80 -4.07
N SER A 49 2.37 -9.51 -4.30
CA SER A 49 3.39 -8.74 -3.58
C SER A 49 3.21 -8.83 -2.06
N LEU A 50 2.01 -8.51 -1.58
CA LEU A 50 1.67 -8.55 -0.16
C LEU A 50 1.82 -9.96 0.43
N TRP A 51 1.40 -10.99 -0.30
CA TRP A 51 1.55 -12.38 0.12
C TRP A 51 3.03 -12.77 0.24
N HIS A 52 3.86 -12.45 -0.75
CA HIS A 52 5.29 -12.73 -0.71
C HIS A 52 5.99 -11.97 0.43
N TRP A 53 5.62 -10.72 0.69
CA TRP A 53 6.09 -9.99 1.87
C TRP A 53 5.79 -10.75 3.16
N ASN A 54 4.57 -11.27 3.31
CA ASN A 54 4.15 -11.99 4.51
C ASN A 54 4.83 -13.35 4.72
N GLN A 55 5.47 -13.91 3.69
CA GLN A 55 6.24 -15.16 3.81
C GLN A 55 7.68 -14.94 4.28
N ARG A 56 8.16 -13.69 4.29
CA ARG A 56 9.55 -13.40 4.63
C ARG A 56 9.72 -13.23 6.16
N PRO A 57 10.72 -13.88 6.78
CA PRO A 57 10.97 -13.74 8.21
C PRO A 57 11.46 -12.34 8.61
N ASP A 58 12.03 -11.58 7.66
CA ASP A 58 12.50 -10.21 7.87
C ASP A 58 11.43 -9.14 7.63
N CYS A 59 10.18 -9.53 7.33
CA CYS A 59 9.08 -8.61 7.10
C CYS A 59 8.48 -8.10 8.42
N THR A 60 8.64 -6.80 8.68
CA THR A 60 8.11 -6.16 9.88
C THR A 60 6.75 -5.52 9.62
N ASP A 61 6.08 -5.06 10.67
CA ASP A 61 4.83 -4.30 10.56
C ASP A 61 4.97 -3.07 9.63
N ARG A 62 6.16 -2.49 9.53
CA ARG A 62 6.42 -1.40 8.60
C ARG A 62 6.15 -1.82 7.15
N GLU A 63 6.75 -2.90 6.70
CA GLU A 63 6.62 -3.36 5.31
C GLU A 63 5.20 -3.91 5.05
N ARG A 64 4.59 -4.56 6.05
CA ARG A 64 3.18 -4.97 6.00
C ARG A 64 2.24 -3.77 5.85
N SER A 65 2.51 -2.67 6.55
CA SER A 65 1.76 -1.42 6.41
C SER A 65 1.85 -0.85 5.00
N VAL A 66 3.05 -0.82 4.41
CA VAL A 66 3.25 -0.33 3.04
C VAL A 66 2.53 -1.20 2.00
N GLY A 67 2.63 -2.53 2.11
CA GLY A 67 1.93 -3.44 1.22
C GLY A 67 0.41 -3.32 1.32
N ALA A 68 -0.12 -3.24 2.54
CA ALA A 68 -1.54 -3.04 2.79
C ALA A 68 -2.04 -1.68 2.25
N TRP A 69 -1.24 -0.61 2.39
CA TRP A 69 -1.54 0.70 1.81
C TRP A 69 -1.63 0.65 0.28
N GLN A 70 -0.70 -0.04 -0.39
CA GLN A 70 -0.75 -0.20 -1.85
C GLN A 70 -2.02 -0.96 -2.27
N ALA A 71 -2.38 -2.03 -1.56
CA ALA A 71 -3.61 -2.78 -1.83
C ALA A 71 -4.86 -1.91 -1.66
N ALA A 72 -4.93 -1.09 -0.60
CA ALA A 72 -6.01 -0.15 -0.39
C ALA A 72 -6.15 0.85 -1.57
N ARG A 73 -5.02 1.36 -2.05
CA ARG A 73 -4.98 2.26 -3.22
C ARG A 73 -5.45 1.57 -4.50
N VAL A 74 -4.99 0.34 -4.76
CA VAL A 74 -5.42 -0.45 -5.92
C VAL A 74 -6.94 -0.63 -5.91
N TYR A 75 -7.50 -1.06 -4.78
CA TYR A 75 -8.95 -1.25 -4.66
C TYR A 75 -9.75 0.04 -4.81
N ALA A 76 -9.22 1.16 -4.32
CA ALA A 76 -9.86 2.45 -4.54
C ALA A 76 -9.84 2.86 -6.03
N VAL A 77 -8.74 2.62 -6.73
CA VAL A 77 -8.61 2.94 -8.18
C VAL A 77 -9.60 2.13 -9.01
N VAL A 78 -9.77 0.83 -8.70
CA VAL A 78 -10.73 -0.05 -9.39
C VAL A 78 -12.17 0.06 -8.87
N GLN A 79 -12.48 1.11 -8.08
CA GLN A 79 -13.83 1.42 -7.57
C GLN A 79 -14.45 0.35 -6.66
N GLN A 80 -13.62 -0.32 -5.83
CA GLN A 80 -14.06 -1.28 -4.81
C GLN A 80 -13.83 -0.74 -3.39
N PRO A 81 -14.75 0.10 -2.87
CA PRO A 81 -14.53 0.84 -1.62
C PRO A 81 -14.39 -0.05 -0.38
N ASP A 82 -15.14 -1.16 -0.30
CA ASP A 82 -15.09 -2.03 0.88
C ASP A 82 -13.75 -2.74 1.03
N ASN A 83 -13.20 -3.23 -0.09
CA ASN A 83 -11.85 -3.78 -0.11
C ASN A 83 -10.80 -2.69 0.16
N ALA A 84 -10.96 -1.50 -0.42
CA ALA A 84 -10.06 -0.38 -0.14
C ALA A 84 -10.03 -0.04 1.36
N ARG A 85 -11.18 -0.03 2.02
CA ARG A 85 -11.31 0.22 3.45
C ARG A 85 -10.66 -0.90 4.27
N HIS A 86 -10.92 -2.15 3.93
CA HIS A 86 -10.34 -3.31 4.62
C HIS A 86 -8.81 -3.24 4.65
N TYR A 87 -8.19 -3.04 3.48
CA TYR A 87 -6.74 -2.91 3.38
C TYR A 87 -6.21 -1.62 4.01
N GLY A 88 -6.97 -0.52 3.97
CA GLY A 88 -6.61 0.73 4.65
C GLY A 88 -6.58 0.59 6.18
N GLN A 89 -7.55 -0.12 6.75
CA GLN A 89 -7.58 -0.43 8.19
C GLN A 89 -6.43 -1.36 8.59
N MET A 90 -6.12 -2.35 7.75
CA MET A 90 -4.96 -3.22 7.96
C MET A 90 -3.64 -2.44 7.88
N ALA A 91 -3.52 -1.50 6.93
CA ALA A 91 -2.35 -0.62 6.84
C ALA A 91 -2.19 0.21 8.13
N LEU A 92 -3.29 0.73 8.66
CA LEU A 92 -3.30 1.52 9.90
C LEU A 92 -2.93 0.67 11.11
N SER A 93 -3.46 -0.55 11.23
CA SER A 93 -3.14 -1.43 12.37
C SER A 93 -1.64 -1.74 12.45
N PHE A 94 -0.99 -1.97 11.30
CA PHE A 94 0.46 -2.18 11.25
C PHE A 94 1.25 -0.87 11.46
N ALA A 95 0.69 0.29 11.11
CA ALA A 95 1.34 1.59 11.28
C ALA A 95 1.31 2.15 12.71
N ASN A 96 0.46 1.63 13.61
CA ASN A 96 0.21 2.22 14.93
C ASN A 96 1.47 2.46 15.77
N ASN A 97 2.45 1.54 15.72
CA ASN A 97 3.73 1.65 16.44
C ASN A 97 4.87 2.16 15.55
N GLN A 98 4.57 2.64 14.35
CA GLN A 98 5.53 3.16 13.40
C GLN A 98 5.54 4.69 13.43
N SER A 99 6.53 5.29 12.77
CA SER A 99 6.64 6.75 12.66
C SER A 99 5.38 7.37 12.06
N PRO A 100 5.07 8.65 12.37
CA PRO A 100 3.89 9.35 11.83
C PRO A 100 3.75 9.29 10.30
N PHE A 101 4.86 9.10 9.58
CA PHE A 101 4.88 8.86 8.13
C PHE A 101 3.96 7.72 7.70
N TYR A 102 4.11 6.52 8.28
CA TYR A 102 3.31 5.35 7.88
C TYR A 102 1.85 5.48 8.29
N GLN A 103 1.59 6.10 9.46
CA GLN A 103 0.23 6.39 9.90
C GLN A 103 -0.46 7.37 8.94
N ALA A 104 0.25 8.40 8.46
CA ALA A 104 -0.28 9.35 7.50
C ALA A 104 -0.72 8.68 6.19
N TYR A 105 0.09 7.76 5.65
CA TYR A 105 -0.29 6.98 4.46
C TYR A 105 -1.51 6.10 4.71
N ALA A 106 -1.59 5.44 5.87
CA ALA A 106 -2.75 4.60 6.18
C ALA A 106 -4.06 5.42 6.26
N TYR A 107 -4.01 6.62 6.85
CA TYR A 107 -5.15 7.53 6.85
C TYR A 107 -5.47 8.09 5.47
N GLU A 108 -4.48 8.34 4.61
CA GLU A 108 -4.71 8.70 3.20
C GLU A 108 -5.45 7.59 2.44
N ALA A 109 -5.07 6.33 2.63
CA ALA A 109 -5.76 5.18 2.05
C ALA A 109 -7.22 5.09 2.50
N LEU A 110 -7.49 5.28 3.80
CA LEU A 110 -8.85 5.31 4.33
C LEU A 110 -9.66 6.50 3.78
N ALA A 111 -9.06 7.68 3.70
CA ALA A 111 -9.70 8.84 3.09
C ALA A 111 -10.11 8.56 1.64
N ARG A 112 -9.23 7.91 0.88
CA ARG A 112 -9.49 7.54 -0.51
C ARG A 112 -10.58 6.48 -0.63
N ALA A 113 -10.58 5.46 0.23
CA ALA A 113 -11.63 4.44 0.27
C ALA A 113 -13.01 5.07 0.51
N GLU A 114 -13.11 5.98 1.48
CA GLU A 114 -14.37 6.69 1.78
C GLU A 114 -14.78 7.67 0.68
N ALA A 115 -13.82 8.31 0.01
CA ALA A 115 -14.12 9.18 -1.13
C ALA A 115 -14.77 8.40 -2.28
N VAL A 116 -14.23 7.21 -2.61
CA VAL A 116 -14.80 6.30 -3.61
C VAL A 116 -16.18 5.77 -3.17
N ALA A 117 -16.37 5.54 -1.87
CA ALA A 117 -17.67 5.15 -1.30
C ALA A 117 -18.73 6.28 -1.29
N GLY A 118 -18.36 7.52 -1.63
CA GLY A 118 -19.23 8.69 -1.54
C GLY A 118 -19.39 9.27 -0.12
N ASN A 119 -18.63 8.76 0.85
CA ASN A 119 -18.70 9.15 2.27
C ASN A 119 -17.83 10.38 2.56
N ARG A 120 -18.16 11.51 1.92
CA ARG A 120 -17.35 12.76 1.93
C ARG A 120 -16.89 13.18 3.33
N ASN A 121 -17.80 13.24 4.30
CA ASN A 121 -17.46 13.68 5.66
C ASN A 121 -16.45 12.75 6.36
N THR A 122 -16.51 11.45 6.10
CA THR A 122 -15.55 10.49 6.68
C THR A 122 -14.21 10.56 5.95
N ALA A 123 -14.24 10.75 4.62
CA ALA A 123 -13.04 10.97 3.83
C ALA A 123 -12.26 12.22 4.31
N GLU A 124 -12.96 13.33 4.55
CA GLU A 124 -12.37 14.57 5.05
C GLU A 124 -11.74 14.39 6.44
N ARG A 125 -12.41 13.69 7.36
CA ARG A 125 -11.86 13.38 8.69
C ARG A 125 -10.55 12.59 8.60
N HIS A 126 -10.52 11.54 7.77
CA HIS A 126 -9.28 10.77 7.57
C HIS A 126 -8.18 11.59 6.90
N LEU A 127 -8.54 12.45 5.94
CA LEU A 127 -7.57 13.32 5.28
C LEU A 127 -6.98 14.35 6.24
N GLU A 128 -7.77 14.88 7.17
CA GLU A 128 -7.28 15.76 8.23
C GLU A 128 -6.27 15.04 9.13
N GLN A 129 -6.56 13.81 9.56
CA GLN A 129 -5.61 12.99 10.34
C GLN A 129 -4.30 12.76 9.57
N ALA A 130 -4.39 12.43 8.29
CA ALA A 130 -3.21 12.26 7.43
C ALA A 130 -2.36 13.53 7.35
N ARG A 131 -2.98 14.70 7.17
CA ARG A 131 -2.30 16.01 7.12
C ARG A 131 -1.65 16.38 8.45
N GLN A 132 -2.33 16.16 9.57
CA GLN A 132 -1.77 16.41 10.90
C GLN A 132 -0.49 15.59 11.14
N LEU A 133 -0.53 14.30 10.79
CA LEU A 133 0.63 13.41 10.91
C LEU A 133 1.77 13.78 9.95
N ALA A 134 1.45 14.14 8.69
CA ALA A 134 2.43 14.62 7.73
C ALA A 134 3.18 15.87 8.23
N GLY A 135 2.46 16.82 8.83
CA GLY A 135 3.06 18.02 9.43
C GLY A 135 3.99 17.71 10.62
N GLN A 136 3.81 16.59 11.33
CA GLN A 136 4.75 16.15 12.36
C GLN A 136 6.06 15.63 11.75
N VAL A 137 5.98 14.93 10.60
CA VAL A 137 7.16 14.44 9.88
C VAL A 137 8.04 15.59 9.41
N GLU A 138 7.46 16.66 8.87
CA GLU A 138 8.21 17.86 8.44
C GLU A 138 8.94 18.53 9.61
N LYS A 139 8.27 18.67 10.76
CA LYS A 139 8.88 19.24 11.98
C LYS A 139 10.05 18.39 12.49
N LEU A 140 9.99 17.07 12.35
CA LEU A 140 11.08 16.17 12.74
C LEU A 140 12.28 16.28 11.78
N LYS A 141 12.04 16.43 10.48
CA LYS A 141 13.10 16.63 9.48
C LYS A 141 13.85 17.95 9.69
N ASN A 142 13.15 19.01 10.11
CA ASN A 142 13.76 20.33 10.32
C ASN A 142 14.51 20.49 11.66
N LYS A 143 14.53 19.45 12.51
CA LYS A 143 15.23 19.45 13.80
C LYS A 143 16.55 18.66 13.79
N ASN A 144 16.87 17.98 12.69
CA ASN A 144 18.09 17.20 12.48
C ASN A 144 18.98 17.87 11.43
#